data_AF-A0A4R3KYD3-F1
#
_entry.id   AF-A0A4R3KYD3-F1
#
_cell.length_a   1.000
_cell.length_b   1.000
_cell.length_c   1.000
_cell.angle_alpha   90.00
_cell.angle_beta   90.00
_cell.angle_gamma   90.00
#
_symmetry.space_group_name_H-M   'P 1'
#
loop_
_entity.id
_entity.type
_entity.pdbx_description
1 polymer ?
#
loop_
_entity_poly.entity_id
_entity_poly.type
_entity_poly.pdbx_seq_one_letter_code
_entity_poly.pdbx_strand_id
1 'polypeptide(L)'
;MEKSFILSLIFAAIVAVFALKNGDKVLIDFIFTKVEVSQAIVIFLSAILGAVVVAILNGVKNVKHKKEIRDLNKKIQSIKEENNNMKALLEDRGEEITKLKKSIKELEQKIEEFNNSIEENDIEIES
;
A
#
# COMPACT_ATOMS: atom_id res chain seq x y z
N MET A 1 21.10 6.27 9.19
CA MET A 1 20.85 6.90 10.51
C MET A 1 22.12 7.47 11.12
N GLU A 2 23.25 6.75 11.11
CA GLU A 2 24.48 7.24 11.74
C GLU A 2 25.09 8.47 11.05
N LYS A 3 25.16 8.46 9.71
CA LYS A 3 25.73 9.59 8.94
C LYS A 3 24.97 10.92 9.17
N SER A 4 23.64 10.88 9.27
CA SER A 4 22.83 12.07 9.55
C SER A 4 23.00 12.56 10.98
N PHE A 5 23.16 11.64 11.94
CA PHE A 5 23.43 12.00 13.32
C PHE A 5 24.80 12.69 13.46
N ILE A 6 25.85 12.10 12.89
CA ILE A 6 27.20 12.68 12.86
C ILE A 6 27.18 14.07 12.21
N LEU A 7 26.49 14.23 11.07
CA LEU A 7 26.37 15.51 10.39
C LEU A 7 25.63 16.57 11.24
N SER A 8 24.58 16.17 11.96
CA SER A 8 23.86 17.07 12.88
C SER A 8 24.72 17.52 14.05
N LEU A 9 25.61 16.66 14.55
CA LEU A 9 26.53 16.99 15.63
C LEU A 9 27.62 17.98 15.17
N ILE A 10 28.17 17.77 13.98
CA ILE A 10 29.11 18.72 13.34
C ILE A 10 28.42 20.08 13.13
N PHE A 11 27.19 20.08 12.64
CA PHE A 11 26.41 21.30 12.46
C PHE A 11 26.13 22.01 13.79
N ALA A 12 25.74 21.28 14.84
CA ALA A 12 25.53 21.83 16.17
C ALA A 12 26.81 22.45 16.75
N ALA A 13 27.97 21.81 16.57
CA ALA A 13 29.26 22.36 16.97
C ALA A 13 29.58 23.67 16.24
N ILE A 14 29.32 23.75 14.93
CA ILE A 14 29.48 24.98 14.14
C ILE A 14 28.59 26.09 14.71
N VAL A 15 27.29 25.82 14.93
CA VAL A 15 26.35 26.79 15.51
C VAL A 15 26.81 27.27 16.89
N ALA A 16 27.33 26.38 17.74
CA ALA A 16 27.86 26.73 19.05
C ALA A 16 29.08 27.68 18.96
N VAL A 17 30.00 27.42 18.03
CA VAL A 17 31.14 28.34 17.78
C VAL A 17 30.65 29.71 17.29
N PHE A 18 29.67 29.74 16.39
CA PHE A 18 29.05 30.98 15.93
C PHE A 18 28.39 31.75 17.07
N ALA A 19 27.67 31.07 17.97
CA ALA A 19 27.06 31.68 19.13
C ALA A 19 28.12 32.30 20.07
N LEU A 20 29.23 31.58 20.30
CA LEU A 20 30.30 32.06 21.17
C LEU A 20 31.00 33.31 20.60
N LYS A 21 31.17 33.37 19.27
CA LYS A 21 31.79 34.52 18.59
C LYS A 21 30.87 35.73 18.46
N ASN A 22 29.56 35.55 18.50
CA ASN A 22 28.57 36.61 18.32
C ASN A 22 27.74 36.81 19.60
N GLY A 23 28.37 36.62 20.77
CA GLY A 23 27.75 36.74 22.08
C GLY A 23 27.52 38.18 22.54
N ASP A 24 28.16 39.15 21.88
CA ASP A 24 28.01 40.57 22.19
C ASP A 24 26.58 41.04 21.93
N LYS A 25 26.09 41.91 22.82
CA LYS A 25 24.78 42.53 22.69
C LYS A 25 24.84 43.66 21.68
N VAL A 26 23.89 43.65 20.75
CA VAL A 26 23.71 44.72 19.79
C VAL A 26 22.23 45.08 19.72
N LEU A 27 21.92 46.32 19.35
CA LEU A 27 20.56 46.74 19.08
C LEU A 27 20.10 46.15 17.75
N ILE A 28 19.12 45.24 17.78
CA ILE A 28 18.54 44.63 16.58
C ILE A 28 17.18 45.25 16.31
N ASP A 29 16.97 45.68 15.07
CA ASP A 29 15.70 46.18 14.57
C ASP A 29 14.87 45.02 14.00
N PHE A 30 13.92 44.51 14.79
CA PHE A 30 12.93 43.55 14.31
C PHE A 30 11.75 44.28 13.68
N ILE A 31 10.98 43.55 12.85
CA ILE A 31 9.83 44.08 12.08
C ILE A 31 8.87 44.95 12.94
N PHE A 32 8.70 44.61 14.22
CA PHE A 32 7.76 45.29 15.12
C PHE A 32 8.41 45.98 16.32
N THR A 33 9.70 45.77 16.59
CA THR A 33 10.34 46.32 17.79
C THR A 33 11.86 46.31 17.67
N LYS A 34 12.53 47.20 18.39
CA LYS A 34 13.99 47.17 18.57
C LYS A 34 14.32 46.56 19.92
N VAL A 35 15.26 45.61 19.96
CA VAL A 35 15.66 44.93 21.20
C VAL A 35 17.17 44.81 21.24
N GLU A 36 17.74 45.09 22.41
CA GLU A 36 19.16 44.86 22.67
C GLU A 36 19.37 43.41 23.12
N VAL A 37 19.91 42.59 22.23
CA VAL A 37 20.09 41.15 22.45
C VAL A 37 21.37 40.69 21.76
N SER A 38 21.95 39.57 22.19
CA SER A 38 23.08 39.00 21.47
C SER A 38 22.64 38.40 20.14
N GLN A 39 23.47 38.59 19.11
CA GLN A 39 23.22 38.00 17.79
C GLN A 39 23.16 36.47 17.86
N ALA A 40 23.94 35.87 18.77
CA ALA A 40 23.92 34.45 19.07
C ALA A 40 22.51 33.92 19.41
N ILE A 41 21.76 34.62 20.26
CA ILE A 41 20.40 34.23 20.64
C ILE A 41 19.46 34.27 19.42
N VAL A 42 19.61 35.28 18.57
CA VAL A 42 18.79 35.42 17.36
C VAL A 42 19.07 34.29 16.36
N ILE A 43 20.35 33.96 16.12
CA ILE A 43 20.74 32.85 15.25
C ILE A 43 20.21 31.53 15.80
N PHE A 44 20.37 31.29 17.11
CA PHE A 44 19.91 30.06 17.75
C PHE A 44 18.40 29.87 17.65
N LEU A 45 17.62 30.91 17.97
CA LEU A 45 16.16 30.87 17.83
C LEU A 45 15.73 30.68 16.37
N SER A 46 16.41 31.34 15.43
CA SER A 46 16.12 31.18 14.00
C SER A 46 16.37 29.75 13.51
N ALA A 47 17.45 29.11 13.97
CA ALA A 47 17.75 27.71 13.66
C ALA A 47 16.68 26.76 14.23
N ILE A 48 16.23 26.99 15.47
CA ILE A 48 15.13 26.23 16.08
C ILE A 48 13.85 26.39 15.26
N LEU A 49 13.48 27.61 14.89
CA LEU A 49 12.29 27.86 14.07
C LEU A 49 12.38 27.14 12.72
N GLY A 50 13.53 27.17 12.07
CA GLY A 50 13.78 26.39 10.85
C GLY A 50 13.56 24.89 11.04
N ALA A 51 14.08 24.33 12.13
CA ALA A 51 13.88 22.91 12.47
C ALA A 51 12.41 22.58 12.74
N VAL A 52 11.67 23.45 13.44
CA VAL A 52 10.23 23.30 13.70
C VAL A 52 9.44 23.31 12.40
N VAL A 53 9.72 24.24 11.48
CA VAL A 53 9.07 24.30 10.16
C VAL A 53 9.28 22.99 9.39
N VAL A 54 10.53 22.49 9.34
CA VAL A 54 10.84 21.21 8.67
C VAL A 54 10.11 20.05 9.34
N ALA A 55 10.05 20.01 10.66
CA ALA A 55 9.34 18.96 11.41
C ALA A 55 7.83 18.96 11.09
N ILE A 56 7.19 20.13 11.05
CA ILE A 56 5.77 20.27 10.68
C ILE A 56 5.54 19.78 9.24
N LEU A 57 6.35 20.24 8.28
CA LEU A 57 6.22 19.84 6.87
C LEU A 57 6.39 18.33 6.70
N ASN A 58 7.33 17.72 7.42
CA ASN A 58 7.52 16.26 7.42
C ASN A 58 6.35 15.53 8.10
N GLY A 59 5.82 16.07 9.20
CA GLY A 59 4.65 15.53 9.87
C GLY A 59 3.43 15.43 8.94
N VAL A 60 3.13 16.50 8.21
CA VAL A 60 2.02 16.53 7.24
C VAL A 60 2.20 15.47 6.14
N LYS A 61 3.41 15.35 5.57
CA LYS A 61 3.72 14.32 4.56
C LYS A 61 3.53 12.91 5.11
N ASN A 62 3.99 12.65 6.34
CA ASN A 62 3.85 11.35 6.98
C ASN A 62 2.39 10.95 7.21
N VAL A 63 1.52 11.89 7.57
CA VAL A 63 0.08 11.62 7.71
C VAL A 63 -0.54 11.24 6.36
N LYS A 64 -0.19 11.96 5.27
CA LYS A 64 -0.66 11.63 3.91
C LYS A 64 -0.22 10.23 3.50
N HIS A 65 1.06 9.88 3.70
CA HIS A 65 1.56 8.55 3.37
C HIS A 65 0.91 7.44 4.19
N LYS A 66 0.67 7.66 5.50
CA LYS A 66 -0.06 6.68 6.33
C LYS A 66 -1.47 6.44 5.80
N LYS A 67 -2.17 7.50 5.38
CA LYS A 67 -3.51 7.37 4.78
C LYS A 67 -3.45 6.57 3.46
N GLU A 68 -2.50 6.90 2.59
CA GLU A 68 -2.30 6.22 1.32
C GLU A 68 -1.98 4.73 1.48
N ILE A 69 -1.08 4.38 2.41
CA ILE A 69 -0.77 2.99 2.75
C ILE A 69 -2.02 2.24 3.24
N ARG A 70 -2.81 2.87 4.11
CA ARG A 70 -4.06 2.26 4.60
C ARG A 70 -5.05 2.01 3.46
N ASP A 71 -5.20 2.98 2.56
CA ASP A 71 -6.14 2.88 1.45
C ASP A 71 -5.67 1.83 0.41
N LEU A 72 -4.36 1.73 0.16
CA LEU A 72 -3.75 0.67 -0.64
C LEU A 72 -3.95 -0.71 -0.01
N ASN A 73 -3.74 -0.86 1.29
CA ASN A 73 -3.97 -2.13 1.99
C ASN A 73 -5.42 -2.58 1.92
N LYS A 74 -6.38 -1.65 2.02
CA LYS A 74 -7.82 -1.96 1.81
C LYS A 74 -8.09 -2.46 0.40
N LYS A 75 -7.51 -1.84 -0.63
CA LYS A 75 -7.63 -2.30 -2.02
C LYS A 75 -7.05 -3.71 -2.20
N ILE A 76 -5.87 -3.98 -1.63
CA ILE A 76 -5.25 -5.31 -1.66
C ILE A 76 -6.16 -6.35 -1.02
N GLN A 77 -6.75 -6.03 0.14
CA GLN A 77 -7.68 -6.94 0.81
C GLN A 77 -8.91 -7.24 -0.06
N SER A 78 -9.53 -6.21 -0.63
CA SER A 78 -10.69 -6.36 -1.52
C SER A 78 -10.37 -7.22 -2.75
N ILE A 79 -9.23 -6.96 -3.41
CA ILE A 79 -8.79 -7.73 -4.58
C ILE A 79 -8.53 -9.19 -4.20
N LYS A 80 -7.94 -9.42 -3.02
CA LYS A 80 -7.67 -10.79 -2.54
C LYS A 80 -8.95 -11.56 -2.26
N GLU A 81 -9.95 -10.89 -1.69
CA GLU A 81 -11.26 -11.47 -1.43
C GLU A 81 -12.01 -11.78 -2.73
N GLU A 82 -12.01 -10.86 -3.69
CA GLU A 82 -12.56 -11.09 -5.03
C GLU A 82 -11.86 -12.27 -5.73
N ASN A 83 -10.53 -12.35 -5.64
CA ASN A 83 -9.76 -13.46 -6.22
C ASN A 83 -10.14 -14.81 -5.60
N ASN A 84 -10.31 -14.86 -4.27
CA ASN A 84 -10.75 -16.06 -3.57
C ASN A 84 -12.17 -16.49 -3.99
N ASN A 85 -13.09 -15.54 -4.08
CA ASN A 85 -14.46 -15.80 -4.55
C ASN A 85 -14.47 -16.32 -6.00
N MET A 86 -13.65 -15.72 -6.86
CA MET A 86 -13.52 -16.15 -8.26
C MET A 86 -12.95 -17.56 -8.36
N LYS A 87 -11.96 -17.92 -7.53
CA LYS A 87 -11.41 -19.28 -7.46
C LYS A 87 -12.45 -20.30 -7.00
N ALA A 88 -13.22 -19.98 -5.95
CA ALA A 88 -14.29 -20.86 -5.48
C ALA A 88 -15.37 -21.08 -6.55
N LEU A 89 -15.74 -20.01 -7.29
CA LEU A 89 -16.67 -20.13 -8.41
C LEU A 89 -16.11 -20.99 -9.55
N LEU A 90 -14.82 -20.87 -9.87
CA LEU A 90 -14.18 -21.70 -10.89
C LEU A 90 -14.13 -23.19 -10.48
N GLU A 91 -13.93 -23.47 -9.21
CA GLU A 91 -13.96 -24.83 -8.66
C GLU A 91 -15.36 -25.44 -8.77
N ASP A 92 -16.38 -24.73 -8.30
CA ASP A 92 -17.80 -25.16 -8.40
C ASP A 92 -18.22 -25.42 -9.86
N ARG A 93 -17.87 -24.50 -10.78
CA ARG A 93 -18.11 -24.69 -12.22
C ARG A 93 -17.35 -25.89 -12.80
N GLY A 94 -16.13 -26.15 -12.32
CA GLY A 94 -15.35 -27.31 -12.72
C GLY A 94 -16.00 -28.63 -12.31
N GLU A 95 -16.57 -28.69 -11.10
CA GLU A 95 -17.35 -29.82 -10.63
C GLU A 95 -18.63 -30.02 -11.46
N GLU A 96 -19.35 -28.93 -11.74
CA GLU A 96 -20.56 -28.94 -12.56
C GLU A 96 -20.28 -29.48 -13.96
N ILE A 97 -19.21 -28.99 -14.62
CA ILE A 97 -18.76 -29.51 -15.93
C ILE A 97 -18.45 -31.01 -15.86
N THR A 98 -17.83 -31.48 -14.78
CA THR A 98 -17.50 -32.91 -14.61
C THR A 98 -18.77 -33.75 -14.46
N LYS A 99 -19.75 -33.29 -13.69
CA LYS A 99 -21.06 -33.95 -13.54
C LYS A 99 -21.79 -34.01 -14.89
N LEU A 100 -21.86 -32.88 -15.62
CA LEU A 100 -22.49 -32.85 -16.95
C LEU A 100 -21.81 -33.81 -17.93
N LYS A 101 -20.47 -33.86 -17.97
CA LYS A 101 -19.73 -34.80 -18.83
C LYS A 101 -20.07 -36.26 -18.51
N LYS A 102 -20.22 -36.60 -17.23
CA LYS A 102 -20.63 -37.94 -16.81
C LYS A 102 -22.04 -38.27 -17.31
N SER A 103 -22.99 -37.35 -17.13
CA SER A 103 -24.37 -37.54 -17.60
C SER A 103 -24.47 -37.64 -19.12
N ILE A 104 -23.67 -36.88 -19.88
CA ILE A 104 -23.59 -37.01 -21.35
C ILE A 104 -23.12 -38.41 -21.73
N LYS A 105 -22.04 -38.90 -21.10
CA LYS A 105 -21.51 -40.25 -21.37
C LYS A 105 -22.53 -41.35 -21.06
N GLU A 106 -23.26 -41.23 -19.95
CA GLU A 106 -24.33 -42.18 -19.58
C GLU A 106 -25.49 -42.15 -20.60
N LEU A 107 -25.85 -40.98 -21.12
CA LEU A 107 -26.87 -40.85 -22.17
C LEU A 107 -26.40 -41.45 -23.51
N GLU A 108 -25.15 -41.22 -23.89
CA GLU A 108 -24.55 -41.82 -25.09
C GLU A 108 -24.60 -43.35 -25.04
N GLN A 109 -24.24 -43.95 -23.90
CA GLN A 109 -24.33 -45.40 -23.70
C GLN A 109 -25.77 -45.92 -23.81
N LYS A 110 -26.74 -45.21 -23.23
CA LYS A 110 -28.16 -45.60 -23.35
C LYS A 110 -28.69 -45.50 -24.77
N ILE A 111 -28.26 -44.51 -25.54
CA ILE A 111 -28.61 -44.39 -26.95
C ILE A 111 -28.04 -45.58 -27.73
N GLU A 112 -26.80 -45.98 -27.45
CA GLU A 112 -26.16 -47.13 -28.10
C GLU A 112 -26.87 -48.46 -27.77
N GLU A 113 -27.19 -48.71 -26.49
CA GLU A 113 -27.99 -49.87 -26.07
C GLU A 113 -29.39 -49.89 -26.72
N PHE A 114 -30.04 -48.72 -26.79
CA PHE A 114 -31.37 -48.59 -27.41
C PHE A 114 -31.32 -48.83 -28.92
N ASN A 115 -30.29 -48.36 -29.62
CA ASN A 115 -30.14 -48.62 -31.05
C ASN A 115 -29.89 -50.10 -31.34
N ASN A 116 -29.02 -50.76 -30.57
CA ASN A 116 -28.74 -52.19 -30.74
C ASN A 116 -30.01 -53.05 -30.52
N SER A 117 -30.85 -52.68 -29.54
CA SER A 117 -32.11 -53.39 -29.29
C SER A 117 -33.19 -53.14 -30.33
N ILE A 118 -33.12 -52.05 -31.10
CA ILE A 118 -33.96 -51.86 -32.29
C ILE A 118 -33.48 -52.78 -33.43
N GLU A 119 -32.17 -52.82 -33.70
CA GLU A 119 -31.61 -53.68 -34.75
C GLU A 119 -31.90 -55.18 -34.51
N GLU A 120 -31.83 -55.65 -33.27
CA GLU A 120 -32.16 -57.05 -32.93
C GLU A 120 -33.65 -57.39 -33.15
N ASN A 121 -34.57 -56.46 -32.85
CA ASN A 121 -36.01 -56.70 -33.03
C ASN A 121 -36.45 -56.62 -34.51
N ASP A 122 -35.81 -55.77 -35.33
CA ASP A 122 -36.11 -55.71 -36.76
C ASP A 122 -35.68 -56.98 -37.51
N ILE A 123 -34.61 -57.66 -37.06
CA ILE A 123 -34.14 -58.94 -37.60
C ILE A 123 -35.12 -60.09 -37.26
N GLU A 124 -35.78 -60.06 -36.10
CA GLU A 124 -36.76 -61.08 -35.68
C GLU A 124 -38.11 -60.97 -36.43
N ILE A 125 -38.44 -59.82 -37.00
CA ILE A 125 -39.72 -59.60 -37.72
C ILE A 125 -39.62 -59.99 -39.20
N GLU A 126 -38.42 -60.01 -39.80
CA GLU A 126 -38.19 -60.43 -41.19
C GLU A 126 -37.94 -61.94 -41.40
N SER A 127 -37.80 -62.73 -40.32
CA SER A 127 -37.59 -64.20 -40.36
C SER A 127 -38.87 -65.04 -40.23
#